data_AF-A0A944C871-F1
#
_entry.id   AF-A0A944C871-F1
#
_cell.length_a   1.000
_cell.length_b   1.000
_cell.length_c   1.000
_cell.angle_alpha   90.00
_cell.angle_beta   90.00
_cell.angle_gamma   90.00
#
_symmetry.space_group_name_H-M   'P 1'
#
loop_
_entity.id
_entity.type
_entity.pdbx_description
1 polymer ?
#
loop_
_entity_poly.entity_id
_entity_poly.type
_entity_poly.pdbx_seq_one_letter_code
_entity_poly.pdbx_strand_id
1 'polypeptide(L)'
;NATDYFISRLSGDFIFAQFRDILSLKESNFQSFAEINARFDFGANEALRKVFNGIYAIRKGDASCVDIDEVIRLNLSAQDDLADMLAAYFDKTGVIPGCRLGRSNLKFYLKCARLLNGNVQKDAVVLLLQSFYEKNRPVSIATWGRADSSEILRHSQKALFAGGISGYSALTAFEKAVDVDLSYTDSSTKIFKELTRSYLNELPDADFVMVDLSDIITPLYRHKDTYAAKINGFEDTMVFRAFMSEDELLRPFTDDISDEFIENAIKKLADYLSERYCGKIILRKTSVGVNRLDMTGRIRPLANMADTDAKSALICKAEELLEKLTGCYVLDYEKSYLTVGTDRNSDLSGRMIENDFYIESAKAVDRIVSGDEKKHQESVDIAGYIERCERIKNDNPDMSAELSHDVFGGLSKMLLTE
;
A
#
# COMPACT_ATOMS: atom_id res chain seq x y z
N ASN A 1 -1.54 -18.44 15.14
CA ASN A 1 -1.59 -19.92 15.12
C ASN A 1 -1.43 -20.42 13.67
N ALA A 2 -0.91 -21.63 13.41
CA ALA A 2 -0.79 -22.23 12.08
C ALA A 2 -2.12 -22.32 11.32
N THR A 3 -3.23 -22.61 12.00
CA THR A 3 -4.56 -22.60 11.40
C THR A 3 -4.96 -21.22 10.90
N ASP A 4 -4.80 -20.17 11.73
CA ASP A 4 -5.10 -18.79 11.30
C ASP A 4 -4.23 -18.38 10.12
N TYR A 5 -2.94 -18.76 10.14
CA TYR A 5 -2.05 -18.53 9.02
C TYR A 5 -2.57 -19.21 7.75
N PHE A 6 -2.89 -20.51 7.82
CA PHE A 6 -3.42 -21.25 6.68
C PHE A 6 -4.67 -20.58 6.10
N ILE A 7 -5.64 -20.23 6.96
CA ILE A 7 -6.88 -19.56 6.54
C ILE A 7 -6.59 -18.19 5.91
N SER A 8 -5.65 -17.42 6.46
CA SER A 8 -5.26 -16.11 5.91
C SER A 8 -4.63 -16.19 4.52
N ARG A 9 -4.20 -17.39 4.09
CA ARG A 9 -3.62 -17.65 2.76
C ARG A 9 -4.62 -18.17 1.73
N LEU A 10 -5.87 -18.34 2.12
CA LEU A 10 -6.97 -18.70 1.22
C LEU A 10 -7.58 -17.46 0.56
N SER A 11 -8.36 -17.66 -0.51
CA SER A 11 -9.23 -16.61 -1.06
C SER A 11 -10.60 -16.64 -0.38
N GLY A 12 -11.30 -15.51 -0.37
CA GLY A 12 -12.67 -15.41 0.19
C GLY A 12 -13.62 -16.42 -0.45
N ASP A 13 -13.58 -16.56 -1.77
CA ASP A 13 -14.41 -17.52 -2.53
C ASP A 13 -14.11 -18.96 -2.13
N PHE A 14 -12.84 -19.29 -1.93
CA PHE A 14 -12.46 -20.63 -1.48
C PHE A 14 -12.91 -20.88 -0.04
N ILE A 15 -12.79 -19.87 0.83
CA ILE A 15 -13.30 -19.95 2.21
C ILE A 15 -14.81 -20.22 2.20
N PHE A 16 -15.56 -19.49 1.37
CA PHE A 16 -17.00 -19.67 1.25
C PHE A 16 -17.36 -21.06 0.72
N ALA A 17 -16.69 -21.52 -0.34
CA ALA A 17 -16.92 -22.84 -0.91
C ALA A 17 -16.59 -24.00 0.06
N GLN A 18 -15.60 -23.83 0.94
CA GLN A 18 -15.13 -24.85 1.89
C GLN A 18 -15.48 -24.52 3.34
N PHE A 19 -16.49 -23.68 3.57
CA PHE A 19 -16.75 -23.04 4.86
C PHE A 19 -16.84 -24.02 6.04
N ARG A 20 -17.55 -25.15 5.86
CA ARG A 20 -17.75 -26.14 6.94
C ARG A 20 -16.43 -26.77 7.39
N ASP A 21 -15.59 -27.17 6.45
CA ASP A 21 -14.32 -27.83 6.77
C ASP A 21 -13.31 -26.83 7.33
N ILE A 22 -13.32 -25.59 6.84
CA ILE A 22 -12.49 -24.50 7.38
C ILE A 22 -12.92 -24.14 8.81
N LEU A 23 -14.23 -24.10 9.08
CA LEU A 23 -14.74 -23.87 10.43
C LEU A 23 -14.31 -24.99 11.38
N SER A 24 -14.44 -26.25 10.95
CA SER A 24 -13.96 -27.41 11.73
C SER A 24 -12.45 -27.34 12.01
N LEU A 25 -11.66 -26.95 11.00
CA LEU A 25 -10.22 -26.74 11.17
C LEU A 25 -9.94 -25.64 12.18
N LYS A 26 -10.70 -24.53 12.16
CA LYS A 26 -10.57 -23.44 13.13
C LYS A 26 -10.91 -23.88 14.56
N GLU A 27 -11.92 -24.72 14.72
CA GLU A 27 -12.35 -25.27 16.02
C GLU A 27 -11.39 -26.32 16.59
N SER A 28 -10.57 -26.96 15.75
CA SER A 28 -9.61 -28.00 16.16
C SER A 28 -8.50 -27.51 17.09
N ASN A 29 -8.24 -26.20 17.15
CA ASN A 29 -7.16 -25.57 17.93
C ASN A 29 -5.75 -26.13 17.69
N PHE A 30 -5.50 -26.80 16.55
CA PHE A 30 -4.15 -27.25 16.17
C PHE A 30 -3.17 -26.09 16.11
N GLN A 31 -1.95 -26.30 16.61
CA GLN A 31 -0.95 -25.24 16.79
C GLN A 31 0.09 -25.18 15.66
N SER A 32 0.24 -26.28 14.91
CA SER A 32 1.26 -26.40 13.86
C SER A 32 0.74 -27.08 12.59
N PHE A 33 1.37 -26.78 11.45
CA PHE A 33 1.08 -27.48 10.19
C PHE A 33 1.37 -28.99 10.27
N ALA A 34 2.39 -29.41 11.03
CA ALA A 34 2.68 -30.83 11.22
C ALA A 34 1.54 -31.55 11.96
N GLU A 35 0.93 -30.86 12.94
CA GLU A 35 -0.21 -31.37 13.68
C GLU A 35 -1.46 -31.46 12.81
N ILE A 36 -1.78 -30.41 12.04
CA ILE A 36 -2.90 -30.42 11.08
C ILE A 36 -2.74 -31.59 10.10
N ASN A 37 -1.54 -31.74 9.51
CA ASN A 37 -1.27 -32.81 8.55
C ASN A 37 -1.43 -34.22 9.14
N ALA A 38 -1.17 -34.38 10.44
CA ALA A 38 -1.22 -35.68 11.10
C ALA A 38 -2.60 -36.02 11.69
N ARG A 39 -3.41 -35.01 12.03
CA ARG A 39 -4.62 -35.19 12.86
C ARG A 39 -5.90 -34.67 12.23
N PHE A 40 -5.83 -33.74 11.28
CA PHE A 40 -7.03 -33.24 10.62
C PHE A 40 -7.48 -34.23 9.55
N ASP A 41 -8.71 -34.71 9.66
CA ASP A 41 -9.33 -35.53 8.64
C ASP A 41 -9.98 -34.63 7.58
N PHE A 42 -9.33 -34.53 6.41
CA PHE A 42 -9.87 -33.79 5.27
C PHE A 42 -11.05 -34.53 4.60
N GLY A 43 -11.35 -35.77 4.99
CA GLY A 43 -12.43 -36.57 4.43
C GLY A 43 -12.34 -36.69 2.91
N ALA A 44 -13.47 -36.44 2.24
CA ALA A 44 -13.57 -36.45 0.77
C ALA A 44 -13.15 -35.13 0.11
N ASN A 45 -12.75 -34.11 0.89
CA ASN A 45 -12.40 -32.80 0.37
C ASN A 45 -10.96 -32.77 -0.17
N GLU A 46 -10.80 -33.35 -1.36
CA GLU A 46 -9.50 -33.42 -2.02
C GLU A 46 -8.93 -32.03 -2.35
N ALA A 47 -9.78 -31.05 -2.66
CA ALA A 47 -9.35 -29.69 -2.95
C ALA A 47 -8.70 -29.04 -1.72
N LEU A 48 -9.35 -29.08 -0.56
CA LEU A 48 -8.80 -28.52 0.68
C LEU A 48 -7.50 -29.23 1.09
N ARG A 49 -7.42 -30.55 0.93
CA ARG A 49 -6.20 -31.33 1.19
C ARG A 49 -5.03 -30.89 0.30
N LYS A 50 -5.26 -30.75 -1.02
CA LYS A 50 -4.23 -30.27 -1.96
C LYS A 50 -3.80 -28.85 -1.62
N VAL A 51 -4.73 -27.96 -1.35
CA VAL A 51 -4.42 -26.58 -0.93
C VAL A 51 -3.57 -26.56 0.35
N PHE A 52 -3.93 -27.38 1.35
CA PHE A 52 -3.13 -27.53 2.56
C PHE A 52 -1.72 -28.02 2.28
N ASN A 53 -1.57 -29.10 1.51
CA ASN A 53 -0.27 -29.65 1.12
C ASN A 53 0.59 -28.63 0.36
N GLY A 54 -0.01 -27.91 -0.59
CA GLY A 54 0.67 -26.87 -1.37
C GLY A 54 1.18 -25.74 -0.49
N ILE A 55 0.35 -25.19 0.40
CA ILE A 55 0.74 -24.14 1.35
C ILE A 55 1.82 -24.64 2.32
N TYR A 56 1.70 -25.88 2.79
CA TYR A 56 2.70 -26.47 3.67
C TYR A 56 4.05 -26.68 2.98
N ALA A 57 4.04 -27.10 1.70
CA ALA A 57 5.25 -27.24 0.88
C ALA A 57 5.92 -25.89 0.61
N ILE A 58 5.14 -24.84 0.29
CA ILE A 58 5.64 -23.47 0.13
C ILE A 58 6.40 -23.03 1.38
N ARG A 59 5.80 -23.21 2.57
CA ARG A 59 6.45 -22.88 3.84
C ARG A 59 7.75 -23.65 4.10
N LYS A 60 7.89 -24.84 3.54
CA LYS A 60 9.10 -25.68 3.66
C LYS A 60 10.16 -25.39 2.60
N GLY A 61 9.86 -24.56 1.60
CA GLY A 61 10.75 -24.37 0.46
C GLY A 61 10.73 -25.54 -0.54
N ASP A 62 9.72 -26.40 -0.51
CA ASP A 62 9.65 -27.59 -1.37
C ASP A 62 8.92 -27.29 -2.70
N ALA A 63 9.68 -26.77 -3.67
CA ALA A 63 9.17 -26.52 -5.03
C ALA A 63 8.76 -27.80 -5.79
N SER A 64 9.15 -28.99 -5.33
CA SER A 64 8.84 -30.26 -6.02
C SER A 64 7.39 -30.72 -5.80
N CYS A 65 6.74 -30.23 -4.75
CA CYS A 65 5.36 -30.58 -4.43
C CYS A 65 4.40 -30.18 -5.56
N VAL A 66 3.67 -31.16 -6.10
CA VAL A 66 2.71 -30.97 -7.19
C VAL A 66 1.46 -30.20 -6.76
N ASP A 67 1.11 -30.25 -5.48
CA ASP A 67 -0.09 -29.61 -4.95
C ASP A 67 0.03 -28.07 -4.90
N ILE A 68 1.25 -27.51 -5.10
CA ILE A 68 1.46 -26.07 -5.30
C ILE A 68 0.72 -25.58 -6.56
N ASP A 69 0.55 -26.42 -7.58
CA ASP A 69 -0.19 -26.04 -8.79
C ASP A 69 -1.66 -25.68 -8.47
N GLU A 70 -2.23 -26.26 -7.41
CA GLU A 70 -3.59 -25.97 -6.96
C GLU A 70 -3.70 -24.56 -6.33
N VAL A 71 -2.66 -24.13 -5.63
CA VAL A 71 -2.56 -22.76 -5.06
C VAL A 71 -2.60 -21.71 -6.17
N ILE A 72 -1.87 -21.95 -7.26
CA ILE A 72 -1.86 -21.08 -8.45
C ILE A 72 -3.22 -21.16 -9.16
N ARG A 73 -3.74 -22.37 -9.40
CA ARG A 73 -4.99 -22.59 -10.14
C ARG A 73 -6.19 -21.90 -9.48
N LEU A 74 -6.25 -21.91 -8.16
CA LEU A 74 -7.33 -21.30 -7.38
C LEU A 74 -7.11 -19.82 -7.07
N ASN A 75 -6.03 -19.24 -7.59
CA ASN A 75 -5.64 -17.85 -7.36
C ASN A 75 -5.61 -17.47 -5.86
N LEU A 76 -5.03 -18.32 -5.03
CA LEU A 76 -5.02 -18.12 -3.57
C LEU A 76 -4.02 -17.05 -3.15
N SER A 77 -4.25 -16.46 -1.98
CA SER A 77 -3.36 -15.47 -1.35
C SER A 77 -1.97 -16.04 -1.01
N ALA A 78 -1.85 -17.37 -0.87
CA ALA A 78 -0.56 -18.07 -0.74
C ALA A 78 0.39 -17.91 -1.94
N GLN A 79 -0.05 -17.33 -3.07
CA GLN A 79 0.85 -17.03 -4.18
C GLN A 79 1.95 -16.02 -3.81
N ASP A 80 1.71 -15.13 -2.86
CA ASP A 80 2.77 -14.22 -2.35
C ASP A 80 3.88 -15.01 -1.66
N ASP A 81 3.49 -15.94 -0.77
CA ASP A 81 4.45 -16.82 -0.10
C ASP A 81 5.22 -17.70 -1.11
N LEU A 82 4.55 -18.14 -2.19
CA LEU A 82 5.19 -18.89 -3.27
C LEU A 82 6.21 -18.01 -4.03
N ALA A 83 5.87 -16.76 -4.30
CA ALA A 83 6.77 -15.81 -4.94
C ALA A 83 8.04 -15.60 -4.11
N ASP A 84 7.88 -15.37 -2.80
CA ASP A 84 8.99 -15.21 -1.85
C ASP A 84 9.85 -16.49 -1.77
N MET A 85 9.21 -17.65 -1.70
CA MET A 85 9.89 -18.95 -1.68
C MET A 85 10.75 -19.17 -2.93
N LEU A 86 10.19 -18.89 -4.12
CA LEU A 86 10.90 -19.04 -5.39
C LEU A 86 12.00 -18.00 -5.56
N ALA A 87 11.76 -16.75 -5.17
CA ALA A 87 12.75 -15.68 -5.19
C ALA A 87 13.96 -16.06 -4.34
N ALA A 88 13.72 -16.51 -3.09
CA ALA A 88 14.78 -16.99 -2.19
C ALA A 88 15.52 -18.21 -2.76
N TYR A 89 14.82 -19.12 -3.44
CA TYR A 89 15.46 -20.26 -4.11
C TYR A 89 16.41 -19.82 -5.23
N PHE A 90 15.99 -18.91 -6.11
CA PHE A 90 16.82 -18.44 -7.23
C PHE A 90 17.99 -17.56 -6.80
N ASP A 91 17.80 -16.78 -5.74
CA ASP A 91 18.86 -15.97 -5.13
C ASP A 91 19.92 -16.87 -4.47
N LYS A 92 19.48 -17.81 -3.62
CA LYS A 92 20.38 -18.76 -2.92
C LYS A 92 21.18 -19.64 -3.89
N THR A 93 20.59 -19.99 -5.03
CA THR A 93 21.28 -20.78 -6.07
C THR A 93 22.18 -19.93 -6.96
N GLY A 94 22.14 -18.60 -6.83
CA GLY A 94 22.91 -17.67 -7.65
C GLY A 94 22.43 -17.54 -9.09
N VAL A 95 21.25 -18.09 -9.42
CA VAL A 95 20.71 -18.07 -10.79
C VAL A 95 20.22 -16.68 -11.15
N ILE A 96 19.53 -16.01 -10.21
CA ILE A 96 19.13 -14.61 -10.31
C ILE A 96 19.52 -13.93 -8.99
N PRO A 97 20.67 -13.26 -8.92
CA PRO A 97 21.07 -12.51 -7.73
C PRO A 97 20.08 -11.39 -7.40
N GLY A 98 19.66 -11.29 -6.14
CA GLY A 98 18.67 -10.31 -5.69
C GLY A 98 17.28 -10.51 -6.30
N CYS A 99 16.93 -11.76 -6.66
CA CYS A 99 15.65 -12.09 -7.29
C CYS A 99 14.45 -11.55 -6.51
N ARG A 100 13.52 -10.89 -7.21
CA ARG A 100 12.23 -10.47 -6.69
C ARG A 100 11.13 -10.94 -7.63
N LEU A 101 10.15 -11.65 -7.10
CA LEU A 101 9.03 -12.19 -7.87
C LEU A 101 7.71 -11.65 -7.32
N GLY A 102 6.75 -11.48 -8.21
CA GLY A 102 5.35 -11.23 -7.85
C GLY A 102 4.46 -12.41 -8.23
N ARG A 103 3.15 -12.19 -8.23
CA ARG A 103 2.15 -13.22 -8.61
C ARG A 103 2.20 -13.59 -10.09
N SER A 104 2.70 -12.68 -10.93
CA SER A 104 2.84 -12.91 -12.36
C SER A 104 3.85 -14.01 -12.67
N ASN A 105 3.48 -14.89 -13.60
CA ASN A 105 4.35 -15.94 -14.15
C ASN A 105 4.86 -16.98 -13.12
N LEU A 106 4.26 -17.08 -11.93
CA LEU A 106 4.67 -18.06 -10.90
C LEU A 106 4.72 -19.49 -11.41
N LYS A 107 3.81 -19.88 -12.31
CA LYS A 107 3.81 -21.21 -12.93
C LYS A 107 5.08 -21.47 -13.76
N PHE A 108 5.60 -20.46 -14.44
CA PHE A 108 6.85 -20.57 -15.21
C PHE A 108 8.04 -20.73 -14.25
N TYR A 109 8.12 -19.87 -13.24
CA TYR A 109 9.18 -19.91 -12.24
C TYR A 109 9.19 -21.24 -11.46
N LEU A 110 8.03 -21.73 -11.01
CA LEU A 110 7.89 -23.01 -10.33
C LEU A 110 8.37 -24.18 -11.22
N LYS A 111 8.01 -24.17 -12.51
CA LYS A 111 8.51 -25.17 -13.47
C LYS A 111 10.04 -25.12 -13.60
N CYS A 112 10.63 -23.93 -13.69
CA CYS A 112 12.08 -23.78 -13.75
C CYS A 112 12.75 -24.33 -12.49
N ALA A 113 12.23 -24.01 -11.30
CA ALA A 113 12.75 -24.54 -10.04
C ALA A 113 12.68 -26.08 -9.99
N ARG A 114 11.57 -26.68 -10.45
CA ARG A 114 11.43 -28.14 -10.55
C ARG A 114 12.44 -28.77 -11.52
N LEU A 115 12.68 -28.14 -12.68
CA LEU A 115 13.65 -28.62 -13.66
C LEU A 115 15.09 -28.52 -13.14
N LEU A 116 15.43 -27.45 -12.40
CA LEU A 116 16.74 -27.28 -11.77
C LEU A 116 17.02 -28.30 -10.65
N ASN A 117 15.96 -28.74 -9.96
CA ASN A 117 16.01 -29.83 -8.98
C ASN A 117 16.05 -31.23 -9.63
N GLY A 118 15.73 -31.35 -10.92
CA GLY A 118 15.74 -32.61 -11.66
C GLY A 118 17.07 -32.95 -12.33
N ASN A 119 17.05 -34.00 -13.15
CA ASN A 119 18.21 -34.53 -13.91
C ASN A 119 18.32 -33.94 -15.34
N VAL A 120 17.88 -32.69 -15.53
CA VAL A 120 17.85 -32.02 -16.85
C VAL A 120 19.14 -31.20 -17.04
N GLN A 121 19.47 -30.85 -18.30
CA GLN A 121 20.58 -29.93 -18.60
C GLN A 121 20.33 -28.55 -17.98
N LYS A 122 20.95 -28.30 -16.82
CA LYS A 122 20.65 -27.13 -15.96
C LYS A 122 20.99 -25.80 -16.63
N ASP A 123 22.06 -25.76 -17.43
CA ASP A 123 22.54 -24.54 -18.08
C ASP A 123 21.51 -23.90 -19.02
N ALA A 124 20.78 -24.71 -19.78
CA ALA A 124 19.72 -24.23 -20.67
C ALA A 124 18.56 -23.61 -19.88
N VAL A 125 18.22 -24.19 -18.73
CA VAL A 125 17.17 -23.67 -17.84
C VAL A 125 17.60 -22.36 -17.20
N VAL A 126 18.87 -22.26 -16.76
CA VAL A 126 19.44 -21.02 -16.20
C VAL A 126 19.39 -19.89 -17.22
N LEU A 127 19.86 -20.12 -18.45
CA LEU A 127 19.85 -19.11 -19.51
C LEU A 127 18.44 -18.65 -19.87
N LEU A 128 17.49 -19.60 -19.97
CA LEU A 128 16.08 -19.31 -20.23
C LEU A 128 15.48 -18.46 -19.11
N LEU A 129 15.74 -18.84 -17.86
CA LEU A 129 15.21 -18.17 -16.68
C LEU A 129 15.76 -16.75 -16.55
N GLN A 130 17.07 -16.55 -16.73
CA GLN A 130 17.69 -15.22 -16.71
C GLN A 130 17.13 -14.31 -17.80
N SER A 131 17.08 -14.81 -19.05
CA SER A 131 16.54 -14.05 -20.19
C SER A 131 15.05 -13.71 -20.00
N PHE A 132 14.28 -14.60 -19.39
CA PHE A 132 12.88 -14.36 -19.08
C PHE A 132 12.74 -13.32 -17.97
N TYR A 133 13.52 -13.44 -16.90
CA TYR A 133 13.49 -12.51 -15.77
C TYR A 133 13.89 -11.10 -16.18
N GLU A 134 14.93 -10.92 -16.98
CA GLU A 134 15.34 -9.59 -17.47
C GLU A 134 14.21 -8.82 -18.17
N LYS A 135 13.32 -9.54 -18.88
CA LYS A 135 12.21 -8.95 -19.63
C LYS A 135 10.92 -8.81 -18.82
N ASN A 136 10.74 -9.66 -17.81
CA ASN A 136 9.47 -9.83 -17.10
C ASN A 136 9.58 -9.62 -15.59
N ARG A 137 10.74 -9.16 -15.09
CA ARG A 137 10.90 -8.87 -13.67
C ARG A 137 9.87 -7.81 -13.28
N PRO A 138 9.26 -7.95 -12.10
CA PRO A 138 8.39 -6.90 -11.60
C PRO A 138 9.17 -5.61 -11.36
N VAL A 139 8.47 -4.50 -11.50
CA VAL A 139 8.96 -3.15 -11.21
C VAL A 139 8.86 -2.90 -9.71
N SER A 140 9.97 -2.56 -9.08
CA SER A 140 9.98 -2.22 -7.65
C SER A 140 9.53 -0.78 -7.44
N ILE A 141 8.60 -0.55 -6.51
CA ILE A 141 8.06 0.77 -6.21
C ILE A 141 8.21 1.05 -4.71
N ALA A 142 8.95 2.10 -4.38
CA ALA A 142 9.00 2.66 -3.03
C ALA A 142 7.78 3.55 -2.78
N THR A 143 7.38 3.75 -1.51
CA THR A 143 6.28 4.67 -1.18
C THR A 143 6.72 5.81 -0.26
N TRP A 144 6.12 6.98 -0.42
CA TRP A 144 6.22 8.12 0.48
C TRP A 144 4.81 8.65 0.80
N GLY A 145 4.50 8.80 2.08
CA GLY A 145 3.20 9.30 2.54
C GLY A 145 2.41 8.21 3.28
N ARG A 146 1.18 7.92 2.86
CA ARG A 146 0.31 6.96 3.53
C ARG A 146 0.82 5.53 3.42
N ALA A 147 0.63 4.78 4.51
CA ALA A 147 0.98 3.36 4.57
C ALA A 147 0.09 2.50 3.64
N ASP A 148 -1.14 2.95 3.35
CA ASP A 148 -2.10 2.23 2.49
C ASP A 148 -1.73 2.26 1.00
N SER A 149 -0.78 3.10 0.57
CA SER A 149 -0.18 3.03 -0.77
C SER A 149 0.47 1.66 -1.05
N SER A 150 0.91 0.95 -0.01
CA SER A 150 1.39 -0.43 -0.13
C SER A 150 0.28 -1.42 -0.53
N GLU A 151 -0.99 -1.12 -0.22
CA GLU A 151 -2.13 -1.96 -0.59
C GLU A 151 -2.42 -1.90 -2.10
N ILE A 152 -2.25 -0.71 -2.72
CA ILE A 152 -2.29 -0.56 -4.18
C ILE A 152 -1.28 -1.52 -4.83
N LEU A 153 -0.05 -1.53 -4.31
CA LEU A 153 1.03 -2.35 -4.86
C LEU A 153 0.83 -3.86 -4.61
N ARG A 154 0.06 -4.26 -3.59
CA ARG A 154 -0.32 -5.67 -3.36
C ARG A 154 -1.33 -6.20 -4.37
N HIS A 155 -2.15 -5.31 -4.94
CA HIS A 155 -3.10 -5.68 -6.00
C HIS A 155 -2.46 -5.69 -7.40
N SER A 156 -1.31 -5.02 -7.56
CA SER A 156 -0.60 -4.93 -8.83
C SER A 156 -0.05 -6.27 -9.29
N GLN A 157 -0.08 -6.52 -10.60
CA GLN A 157 0.49 -7.73 -11.20
C GLN A 157 1.91 -7.50 -11.71
N LYS A 158 2.31 -6.25 -11.95
CA LYS A 158 3.61 -5.89 -12.53
C LYS A 158 4.53 -5.12 -11.59
N ALA A 159 4.01 -4.61 -10.49
CA ALA A 159 4.78 -3.86 -9.49
C ALA A 159 4.88 -4.61 -8.15
N LEU A 160 5.93 -4.31 -7.39
CA LEU A 160 6.15 -4.80 -6.03
C LEU A 160 6.47 -3.65 -5.09
N PHE A 161 5.93 -3.73 -3.87
CA PHE A 161 6.30 -2.81 -2.80
C PHE A 161 7.73 -3.06 -2.34
N ALA A 162 8.58 -2.03 -2.43
CA ALA A 162 9.99 -2.10 -2.05
C ALA A 162 10.25 -1.66 -0.60
N GLY A 163 9.24 -1.10 0.08
CA GLY A 163 9.39 -0.36 1.34
C GLY A 163 9.03 1.11 1.16
N GLY A 164 8.93 1.86 2.26
CA GLY A 164 8.53 3.26 2.17
C GLY A 164 8.59 4.04 3.48
N ILE A 165 8.46 5.35 3.34
CA ILE A 165 8.42 6.32 4.44
C ILE A 165 6.95 6.69 4.68
N SER A 166 6.47 6.58 5.92
CA SER A 166 5.08 6.92 6.26
C SER A 166 4.87 7.64 7.59
N GLY A 167 3.97 8.62 7.59
CA GLY A 167 3.63 9.45 8.73
C GLY A 167 4.68 10.53 9.02
N TYR A 168 5.34 11.03 7.98
CA TYR A 168 6.29 12.14 8.06
C TYR A 168 5.90 13.20 7.03
N SER A 169 5.78 14.45 7.48
CA SER A 169 5.31 15.53 6.63
C SER A 169 6.36 15.91 5.59
N ALA A 170 5.94 16.06 4.33
CA ALA A 170 6.79 16.62 3.28
C ALA A 170 7.24 18.07 3.60
N LEU A 171 6.51 18.79 4.46
CA LEU A 171 6.86 20.15 4.86
C LEU A 171 8.12 20.23 5.73
N THR A 172 8.43 19.17 6.50
CA THR A 172 9.55 19.15 7.44
C THR A 172 10.68 18.20 7.03
N ALA A 173 10.46 17.36 6.02
CA ALA A 173 11.40 16.33 5.61
C ALA A 173 12.81 16.83 5.31
N PHE A 174 12.93 18.04 4.74
CA PHE A 174 14.20 18.66 4.37
C PHE A 174 14.52 19.93 5.18
N GLU A 175 13.94 20.02 6.36
CA GLU A 175 14.37 20.97 7.39
C GLU A 175 15.65 20.47 8.06
N LYS A 176 16.37 21.37 8.73
CA LYS A 176 17.52 20.98 9.54
C LYS A 176 17.07 20.03 10.66
N ALA A 177 18.00 19.18 11.12
CA ALA A 177 17.80 18.43 12.35
C ALA A 177 17.59 19.42 13.50
N VAL A 178 16.70 19.08 14.42
CA VAL A 178 16.38 19.98 15.52
C VAL A 178 17.51 19.96 16.56
N ASP A 179 17.97 21.14 16.94
CA ASP A 179 19.08 21.36 17.88
C ASP A 179 18.62 21.17 19.33
N VAL A 180 18.50 19.90 19.74
CA VAL A 180 18.03 19.47 21.06
C VAL A 180 18.78 18.24 21.56
N ASP A 181 18.83 18.08 22.89
CA ASP A 181 19.40 16.89 23.51
C ASP A 181 18.44 15.69 23.37
N LEU A 182 18.85 14.71 22.56
CA LEU A 182 18.11 13.47 22.30
C LEU A 182 18.62 12.28 23.12
N SER A 183 19.50 12.48 24.10
CA SER A 183 20.15 11.40 24.87
C SER A 183 19.17 10.44 25.57
N TYR A 184 17.93 10.87 25.80
CA TYR A 184 16.87 10.07 26.42
C TYR A 184 15.80 9.57 25.44
N THR A 185 16.01 9.75 24.14
CA THR A 185 15.08 9.30 23.11
C THR A 185 15.64 8.10 22.38
N ASP A 186 14.89 7.01 22.35
CA ASP A 186 15.29 5.83 21.60
C ASP A 186 15.35 6.14 20.10
N SER A 187 16.51 5.88 19.50
CA SER A 187 16.81 6.11 18.09
C SER A 187 15.88 5.40 17.10
N SER A 188 15.19 4.35 17.54
CA SER A 188 14.22 3.60 16.73
C SER A 188 12.85 4.28 16.64
N THR A 189 12.57 5.27 17.50
CA THR A 189 11.25 5.91 17.58
C THR A 189 10.98 6.86 16.42
N LYS A 190 9.71 6.99 16.03
CA LYS A 190 9.29 7.98 15.02
C LYS A 190 9.66 9.42 15.41
N ILE A 191 9.65 9.72 16.70
CA ILE A 191 10.03 11.03 17.23
C ILE A 191 11.50 11.31 16.96
N PHE A 192 12.40 10.38 17.34
CA PHE A 192 13.82 10.55 17.05
C PHE A 192 14.07 10.70 15.55
N LYS A 193 13.45 9.83 14.75
CA LYS A 193 13.56 9.88 13.29
C LYS A 193 13.08 11.19 12.72
N GLU A 194 11.94 11.71 13.19
CA GLU A 194 11.45 13.03 12.79
C GLU A 194 12.48 14.10 13.13
N LEU A 195 12.86 14.26 14.40
CA LEU A 195 13.77 15.33 14.84
C LEU A 195 15.16 15.29 14.18
N THR A 196 15.62 14.11 13.77
CA THR A 196 16.93 13.93 13.11
C THR A 196 16.86 13.82 11.58
N ARG A 197 15.66 13.74 11.00
CA ARG A 197 15.42 13.41 9.57
C ARG A 197 16.05 12.10 9.10
N SER A 198 16.42 11.21 10.01
CA SER A 198 17.16 9.98 9.69
C SER A 198 16.35 8.99 8.84
N TYR A 199 15.02 9.12 8.82
CA TYR A 199 14.14 8.31 7.96
C TYR A 199 14.39 8.51 6.46
N LEU A 200 15.00 9.62 6.02
CA LEU A 200 15.36 9.83 4.60
C LEU A 200 16.31 8.75 4.06
N ASN A 201 17.14 8.18 4.94
CA ASN A 201 18.06 7.10 4.59
C ASN A 201 17.35 5.74 4.48
N GLU A 202 16.10 5.64 4.93
CA GLU A 202 15.31 4.40 4.92
C GLU A 202 14.50 4.23 3.62
N LEU A 203 14.41 5.27 2.78
CA LEU A 203 13.76 5.12 1.48
C LEU A 203 14.54 4.10 0.64
N PRO A 204 13.91 3.03 0.13
CA PRO A 204 14.60 1.98 -0.62
C PRO A 204 15.14 2.47 -1.97
N ASP A 205 16.17 1.78 -2.47
CA ASP A 205 16.52 1.86 -3.89
C ASP A 205 15.50 1.03 -4.71
N ALA A 206 14.72 1.70 -5.54
CA ALA A 206 13.59 1.12 -6.26
C ALA A 206 13.47 1.73 -7.66
N ASP A 207 12.80 1.03 -8.57
CA ASP A 207 12.63 1.48 -9.95
C ASP A 207 11.75 2.74 -10.05
N PHE A 208 10.73 2.85 -9.19
CA PHE A 208 9.79 3.97 -9.10
C PHE A 208 9.56 4.38 -7.64
N VAL A 209 8.96 5.57 -7.46
CA VAL A 209 8.39 5.99 -6.18
C VAL A 209 6.93 6.42 -6.36
N MET A 210 6.06 5.98 -5.46
CA MET A 210 4.70 6.46 -5.32
C MET A 210 4.60 7.42 -4.14
N VAL A 211 4.06 8.60 -4.38
CA VAL A 211 4.02 9.71 -3.42
C VAL A 211 2.58 10.15 -3.23
N ASP A 212 2.17 10.35 -1.98
CA ASP A 212 1.04 11.20 -1.63
C ASP A 212 1.46 12.26 -0.62
N LEU A 213 0.72 13.36 -0.58
CA LEU A 213 1.02 14.51 0.27
C LEU A 213 0.01 14.68 1.41
N SER A 214 -0.69 13.62 1.80
CA SER A 214 -1.71 13.69 2.85
C SER A 214 -1.16 14.14 4.21
N ASP A 215 0.10 13.83 4.52
CA ASP A 215 0.75 14.18 5.79
C ASP A 215 1.10 15.68 5.91
N ILE A 216 0.94 16.50 4.86
CA ILE A 216 1.27 17.95 4.93
C ILE A 216 0.31 18.74 5.82
N ILE A 217 -0.87 18.20 6.10
CA ILE A 217 -1.84 18.82 7.02
C ILE A 217 -1.48 18.56 8.49
N THR A 218 -0.43 17.77 8.76
CA THR A 218 0.01 17.49 10.12
C THR A 218 0.45 18.79 10.81
N PRO A 219 -0.03 19.09 12.03
CA PRO A 219 0.45 20.25 12.77
C PRO A 219 1.96 20.23 12.95
N LEU A 220 2.57 21.42 13.00
CA LEU A 220 4.00 21.61 13.13
C LEU A 220 4.32 22.29 14.46
N TYR A 221 5.44 21.90 15.07
CA TYR A 221 6.08 22.65 16.13
C TYR A 221 7.20 23.49 15.52
N ARG A 222 7.21 24.79 15.83
CA ARG A 222 8.31 25.67 15.49
C ARG A 222 9.29 25.73 16.65
N HIS A 223 10.55 25.39 16.39
CA HIS A 223 11.65 25.53 17.35
C HIS A 223 12.78 26.35 16.73
N LYS A 224 13.07 27.55 17.27
CA LYS A 224 14.03 28.50 16.68
C LYS A 224 13.72 28.77 15.19
N ASP A 225 14.64 28.40 14.29
CA ASP A 225 14.56 28.54 12.83
C ASP A 225 14.16 27.24 12.09
N THR A 226 13.66 26.22 12.79
CA THR A 226 13.28 24.93 12.19
C THR A 226 11.86 24.50 12.58
N TYR A 227 11.25 23.69 11.72
CA TYR A 227 9.94 23.07 11.98
C TYR A 227 10.05 21.56 12.18
N ALA A 228 9.23 20.99 13.05
CA ALA A 228 9.07 19.55 13.20
C ALA A 228 7.59 19.16 13.14
N ALA A 229 7.26 18.09 12.43
CA ALA A 229 5.89 17.59 12.36
C ALA A 229 5.48 16.99 13.69
N LYS A 230 4.21 17.16 14.05
CA LYS A 230 3.62 16.51 15.22
C LYS A 230 3.57 15.00 15.00
N ILE A 231 4.31 14.28 15.83
CA ILE A 231 4.29 12.81 15.88
C ILE A 231 3.50 12.36 17.10
N ASN A 232 2.68 11.31 16.94
CA ASN A 232 1.92 10.73 18.06
C ASN A 232 2.85 10.30 19.20
N GLY A 233 2.50 10.68 20.43
CA GLY A 233 3.29 10.44 21.63
C GLY A 233 4.46 11.42 21.83
N PHE A 234 4.66 12.41 20.94
CA PHE A 234 5.69 13.42 21.12
C PHE A 234 5.51 14.19 22.43
N GLU A 235 4.26 14.59 22.73
CA GLU A 235 3.88 15.36 23.93
C GLU A 235 4.23 14.66 25.25
N ASP A 236 4.38 13.32 25.22
CA ASP A 236 4.70 12.50 26.40
C ASP A 236 6.22 12.39 26.66
N THR A 237 7.06 12.93 25.77
CA THR A 237 8.52 12.79 25.88
C THR A 237 9.18 13.87 26.75
N MET A 238 10.33 13.54 27.35
CA MET A 238 11.18 14.55 28.00
C MET A 238 11.72 15.58 27.01
N VAL A 239 11.90 15.17 25.75
CA VAL A 239 12.27 16.06 24.65
C VAL A 239 11.20 17.13 24.47
N PHE A 240 9.93 16.77 24.40
CA PHE A 240 8.84 17.76 24.32
C PHE A 240 8.86 18.78 25.47
N ARG A 241 9.20 18.37 26.69
CA ARG A 241 9.35 19.30 27.82
C ARG A 241 10.54 20.26 27.68
N ALA A 242 11.60 19.82 27.01
CA ALA A 242 12.75 20.67 26.67
C ALA A 242 12.46 21.59 25.46
N PHE A 243 11.53 21.17 24.58
CA PHE A 243 11.02 21.95 23.44
C PHE A 243 10.04 23.06 23.88
N MET A 244 9.03 22.73 24.68
CA MET A 244 7.80 23.53 24.86
C MET A 244 7.89 24.77 25.77
N SER A 245 9.08 25.19 26.21
CA SER A 245 9.15 26.46 26.95
C SER A 245 8.92 27.70 26.07
N GLU A 246 9.06 27.58 24.73
CA GLU A 246 9.01 28.72 23.80
C GLU A 246 8.25 28.48 22.47
N ASP A 247 7.65 27.30 22.26
CA ASP A 247 7.18 26.85 20.93
C ASP A 247 5.70 27.18 20.62
N GLU A 248 5.42 27.52 19.35
CA GLU A 248 4.08 27.75 18.80
C GLU A 248 3.64 26.50 18.00
N LEU A 249 2.47 25.94 18.33
CA LEU A 249 1.83 24.89 17.54
C LEU A 249 1.15 25.55 16.33
N LEU A 250 1.63 25.20 15.13
CA LEU A 250 1.14 25.76 13.88
C LEU A 250 0.40 24.70 13.08
N ARG A 251 -0.75 25.08 12.54
CA ARG A 251 -1.57 24.29 11.61
C ARG A 251 -1.34 24.83 10.20
N PRO A 252 -0.69 24.06 9.30
CA PRO A 252 -0.36 24.53 7.96
C PRO A 252 -1.53 24.98 7.09
N PHE A 253 -2.75 24.61 7.48
CA PHE A 253 -3.98 24.86 6.74
C PHE A 253 -4.85 25.97 7.35
N THR A 254 -4.57 26.45 8.57
CA THR A 254 -5.35 27.53 9.22
C THR A 254 -4.51 28.69 9.73
N ASP A 255 -3.25 28.44 10.06
CA ASP A 255 -2.37 29.45 10.64
C ASP A 255 -1.55 30.11 9.53
N ASP A 256 -1.00 31.30 9.79
CA ASP A 256 -0.25 32.10 8.80
C ASP A 256 1.15 31.51 8.56
N ILE A 257 1.20 30.29 8.02
CA ILE A 257 2.43 29.70 7.48
C ILE A 257 2.66 30.32 6.11
N SER A 258 3.84 30.91 5.92
CA SER A 258 4.18 31.54 4.65
C SER A 258 4.10 30.56 3.49
N ASP A 259 3.44 30.97 2.41
CA ASP A 259 3.42 30.22 1.15
C ASP A 259 4.82 29.87 0.64
N GLU A 260 5.79 30.77 0.86
CA GLU A 260 7.19 30.55 0.49
C GLU A 260 7.79 29.32 1.18
N PHE A 261 7.47 29.09 2.46
CA PHE A 261 7.90 27.90 3.19
C PHE A 261 7.35 26.62 2.56
N ILE A 262 6.04 26.59 2.30
CA ILE A 262 5.37 25.43 1.69
C ILE A 262 5.98 25.14 0.32
N GLU A 263 6.09 26.16 -0.53
CA GLU A 263 6.68 26.02 -1.85
C GLU A 263 8.12 25.50 -1.81
N ASN A 264 8.94 26.03 -0.90
CA ASN A 264 10.33 25.62 -0.76
C ASN A 264 10.44 24.17 -0.29
N ALA A 265 9.60 23.74 0.66
CA ALA A 265 9.58 22.35 1.11
C ALA A 265 9.22 21.37 -0.02
N ILE A 266 8.18 21.70 -0.82
CA ILE A 266 7.78 20.89 -1.97
C ILE A 266 8.85 20.89 -3.06
N LYS A 267 9.54 22.02 -3.31
CA LYS A 267 10.68 22.09 -4.24
C LYS A 267 11.80 21.15 -3.82
N LYS A 268 12.21 21.18 -2.55
CA LYS A 268 13.25 20.26 -2.03
C LYS A 268 12.84 18.79 -2.16
N LEU A 269 11.58 18.45 -1.89
CA LEU A 269 11.07 17.10 -2.11
C LEU A 269 11.13 16.73 -3.60
N ALA A 270 10.67 17.60 -4.49
CA ALA A 270 10.70 17.38 -5.93
C ALA A 270 12.12 17.13 -6.45
N ASP A 271 13.09 17.93 -6.00
CA ASP A 271 14.51 17.79 -6.35
C ASP A 271 15.06 16.43 -5.87
N TYR A 272 14.83 16.08 -4.60
CA TYR A 272 15.25 14.81 -4.02
C TYR A 272 14.67 13.60 -4.78
N LEU A 273 13.38 13.62 -5.08
CA LEU A 273 12.73 12.52 -5.81
C LEU A 273 13.20 12.46 -7.27
N SER A 274 13.42 13.61 -7.91
CA SER A 274 13.84 13.67 -9.31
C SER A 274 15.28 13.21 -9.48
N GLU A 275 16.18 13.57 -8.57
CA GLU A 275 17.56 13.10 -8.54
C GLU A 275 17.63 11.57 -8.39
N ARG A 276 16.76 11.01 -7.54
CA ARG A 276 16.78 9.59 -7.21
C ARG A 276 16.05 8.69 -8.21
N TYR A 277 14.91 9.13 -8.73
CA TYR A 277 14.01 8.30 -9.55
C TYR A 277 13.91 8.75 -11.02
N CYS A 278 14.57 9.85 -11.41
CA CYS A 278 14.67 10.30 -12.80
C CYS A 278 13.31 10.41 -13.53
N GLY A 279 12.29 10.97 -12.86
CA GLY A 279 10.94 11.13 -13.41
C GLY A 279 10.04 9.90 -13.32
N LYS A 280 10.52 8.79 -12.75
CA LYS A 280 9.72 7.59 -12.44
C LYS A 280 8.98 7.77 -11.11
N ILE A 281 8.15 8.81 -11.06
CA ILE A 281 7.40 9.24 -9.89
C ILE A 281 5.90 9.09 -10.21
N ILE A 282 5.14 8.49 -9.30
CA ILE A 282 3.69 8.38 -9.37
C ILE A 282 3.11 9.20 -8.21
N LEU A 283 2.45 10.31 -8.51
CA LEU A 283 1.68 11.09 -7.55
C LEU A 283 0.28 10.49 -7.42
N ARG A 284 -0.05 10.00 -6.23
CA ARG A 284 -1.41 9.65 -5.84
C ARG A 284 -2.05 10.90 -5.22
N LYS A 285 -3.03 11.50 -5.90
CA LYS A 285 -3.75 12.65 -5.36
C LYS A 285 -4.64 12.24 -4.20
N THR A 286 -4.61 13.02 -3.14
CA THR A 286 -5.35 12.76 -1.90
C THR A 286 -6.66 13.53 -1.88
N SER A 287 -7.75 12.89 -1.49
CA SER A 287 -9.04 13.56 -1.28
C SER A 287 -9.40 13.61 0.20
N VAL A 288 -9.78 14.79 0.70
CA VAL A 288 -10.27 14.94 2.07
C VAL A 288 -11.76 14.61 2.11
N GLY A 289 -12.08 13.31 2.19
CA GLY A 289 -13.45 12.83 2.30
C GLY A 289 -14.14 13.34 3.58
N VAL A 290 -15.43 13.70 3.44
CA VAL A 290 -16.34 14.10 4.54
C VAL A 290 -17.22 12.95 5.04
N ASN A 291 -17.36 11.92 4.21
CA ASN A 291 -18.16 10.73 4.48
C ASN A 291 -17.29 9.48 4.52
N ARG A 292 -17.76 8.46 5.25
CA ARG A 292 -17.15 7.13 5.29
C ARG A 292 -18.21 6.04 5.18
N LEU A 293 -17.80 4.86 4.72
CA LEU A 293 -18.53 3.62 4.91
C LEU A 293 -18.18 3.03 6.27
N ASP A 294 -19.20 2.79 7.10
CA ASP A 294 -19.05 2.01 8.32
C ASP A 294 -18.99 0.50 8.00
N MET A 295 -18.73 -0.32 9.02
CA MET A 295 -18.60 -1.78 8.86
C MET A 295 -19.89 -2.48 8.40
N THR A 296 -21.03 -1.77 8.42
CA THR A 296 -22.32 -2.28 7.95
C THR A 296 -22.61 -1.87 6.50
N GLY A 297 -21.65 -1.24 5.82
CA GLY A 297 -21.82 -0.71 4.45
C GLY A 297 -22.64 0.58 4.41
N ARG A 298 -22.92 1.19 5.57
CA ARG A 298 -23.72 2.43 5.63
C ARG A 298 -22.84 3.65 5.54
N ILE A 299 -23.31 4.64 4.80
CA ILE A 299 -22.62 5.94 4.69
C ILE A 299 -22.88 6.75 5.96
N ARG A 300 -21.80 7.21 6.59
CA ARG A 300 -21.81 7.99 7.82
C ARG A 300 -20.88 9.20 7.69
N PRO A 301 -21.23 10.35 8.28
CA PRO A 301 -20.33 11.49 8.34
C PRO A 301 -19.12 11.21 9.23
N LEU A 302 -17.97 11.77 8.87
CA LEU A 302 -16.82 11.89 9.77
C LEU A 302 -17.08 12.96 10.84
N ALA A 303 -16.53 12.76 12.05
CA ALA A 303 -16.87 13.62 13.19
C ALA A 303 -16.17 14.98 13.17
N ASN A 304 -14.99 15.06 12.56
CA ASN A 304 -14.21 16.29 12.46
C ASN A 304 -14.13 16.77 11.01
N MET A 305 -15.15 17.52 10.57
CA MET A 305 -15.19 18.15 9.24
C MET A 305 -14.63 19.57 9.22
N ALA A 306 -14.10 20.07 10.36
CA ALA A 306 -13.52 21.40 10.42
C ALA A 306 -12.33 21.53 9.46
N ASP A 307 -12.27 22.67 8.79
CA ASP A 307 -11.19 23.08 7.90
C ASP A 307 -10.97 22.13 6.70
N THR A 308 -11.99 21.36 6.31
CA THR A 308 -11.90 20.40 5.19
C THR A 308 -11.51 21.09 3.88
N ASP A 309 -12.12 22.25 3.59
CA ASP A 309 -11.80 23.04 2.41
C ASP A 309 -10.37 23.56 2.44
N ALA A 310 -9.90 24.02 3.60
CA ALA A 310 -8.56 24.55 3.77
C ALA A 310 -7.48 23.45 3.67
N LYS A 311 -7.74 22.28 4.25
CA LYS A 311 -6.89 21.08 4.11
C LYS A 311 -6.81 20.64 2.65
N SER A 312 -7.96 20.55 1.98
CA SER A 312 -8.03 20.20 0.55
C SER A 312 -7.26 21.21 -0.29
N ALA A 313 -7.42 22.51 -0.05
CA ALA A 313 -6.71 23.55 -0.78
C ALA A 313 -5.18 23.46 -0.62
N LEU A 314 -4.70 23.21 0.61
CA LEU A 314 -3.27 23.02 0.88
C LEU A 314 -2.71 21.79 0.14
N ILE A 315 -3.41 20.66 0.22
CA ILE A 315 -3.03 19.41 -0.47
C ILE A 315 -2.99 19.64 -1.98
N CYS A 316 -4.07 20.15 -2.57
CA CYS A 316 -4.14 20.42 -4.00
C CYS A 316 -3.00 21.33 -4.46
N LYS A 317 -2.74 22.43 -3.74
CA LYS A 317 -1.65 23.36 -4.06
C LYS A 317 -0.28 22.66 -4.07
N ALA A 318 -0.01 21.84 -3.06
CA ALA A 318 1.25 21.12 -2.95
C ALA A 318 1.39 20.03 -4.03
N GLU A 319 0.31 19.31 -4.33
CA GLU A 319 0.26 18.26 -5.35
C GLU A 319 0.44 18.85 -6.76
N GLU A 320 -0.23 19.95 -7.09
CA GLU A 320 -0.07 20.67 -8.36
C GLU A 320 1.36 21.19 -8.53
N LEU A 321 1.97 21.70 -7.46
CA LEU A 321 3.35 22.15 -7.49
C LEU A 321 4.32 20.99 -7.72
N LEU A 322 4.14 19.86 -7.01
CA LEU A 322 4.96 18.67 -7.19
C LEU A 322 4.83 18.10 -8.61
N GLU A 323 3.60 18.04 -9.14
CA GLU A 323 3.31 17.62 -10.51
C GLU A 323 4.04 18.50 -11.52
N LYS A 324 3.97 19.83 -11.37
CA LYS A 324 4.65 20.79 -12.26
C LYS A 324 6.17 20.66 -12.22
N LEU A 325 6.75 20.41 -11.04
CA LEU A 325 8.21 20.34 -10.87
C LEU A 325 8.81 19.02 -11.36
N THR A 326 8.08 17.92 -11.20
CA THR A 326 8.61 16.57 -11.48
C THR A 326 8.13 16.01 -12.82
N GLY A 327 7.00 16.49 -13.35
CA GLY A 327 6.33 15.90 -14.51
C GLY A 327 5.94 14.44 -14.27
N CYS A 328 5.60 14.08 -13.02
CA CYS A 328 5.23 12.74 -12.59
C CYS A 328 4.00 12.18 -13.32
N TYR A 329 3.78 10.88 -13.15
CA TYR A 329 2.48 10.27 -13.42
C TYR A 329 1.51 10.65 -12.31
N VAL A 330 0.22 10.83 -12.62
CA VAL A 330 -0.80 11.22 -11.65
C VAL A 330 -1.94 10.23 -11.64
N LEU A 331 -2.27 9.74 -10.44
CA LEU A 331 -3.45 8.94 -10.14
C LEU A 331 -4.41 9.78 -9.29
N ASP A 332 -5.47 10.29 -9.91
CA ASP A 332 -6.50 11.11 -9.26
C ASP A 332 -7.83 10.34 -9.16
N TYR A 333 -7.77 9.22 -8.45
CA TYR A 333 -8.90 8.31 -8.27
C TYR A 333 -9.59 8.48 -6.92
N GLU A 334 -8.87 8.92 -5.87
CA GLU A 334 -9.36 8.88 -4.49
C GLU A 334 -10.66 9.67 -4.29
N LYS A 335 -10.87 10.76 -5.04
CA LYS A 335 -12.11 11.56 -5.03
C LYS A 335 -13.37 10.79 -5.39
N SER A 336 -13.23 9.66 -6.09
CA SER A 336 -14.35 8.81 -6.53
C SER A 336 -14.71 7.73 -5.51
N TYR A 337 -13.92 7.56 -4.44
CA TYR A 337 -14.12 6.50 -3.46
C TYR A 337 -14.31 7.05 -2.05
N LEU A 338 -14.87 6.20 -1.19
CA LEU A 338 -15.16 6.51 0.20
C LEU A 338 -14.06 5.96 1.11
N THR A 339 -13.80 6.70 2.18
CA THR A 339 -13.07 6.17 3.33
C THR A 339 -13.88 5.02 3.96
N VAL A 340 -13.21 3.99 4.46
CA VAL A 340 -13.81 2.88 5.21
C VAL A 340 -13.30 2.90 6.64
N GLY A 341 -14.20 2.79 7.62
CA GLY A 341 -13.78 2.63 9.02
C GLY A 341 -14.88 2.76 10.07
N THR A 342 -14.66 2.13 11.23
CA THR A 342 -15.49 2.32 12.43
C THR A 342 -15.24 3.67 13.09
N ASP A 343 -13.97 4.11 13.09
CA ASP A 343 -13.56 5.32 13.78
C ASP A 343 -13.94 6.58 13.00
N ARG A 344 -14.82 7.36 13.63
CA ARG A 344 -15.27 8.66 13.14
C ARG A 344 -14.23 9.77 13.25
N ASN A 345 -13.16 9.53 14.01
CA ASN A 345 -12.08 10.48 14.28
C ASN A 345 -10.77 10.12 13.57
N SER A 346 -10.78 9.13 12.67
CA SER A 346 -9.56 8.70 11.97
C SER A 346 -8.92 9.88 11.20
N ASP A 347 -7.63 10.10 11.47
CA ASP A 347 -6.80 11.08 10.76
C ASP A 347 -6.64 10.68 9.29
N LEU A 348 -6.49 11.68 8.40
CA LEU A 348 -6.43 11.46 6.95
C LEU A 348 -5.35 10.43 6.55
N SER A 349 -4.19 10.48 7.19
CA SER A 349 -3.07 9.57 6.91
C SER A 349 -3.29 8.13 7.39
N GLY A 350 -4.26 7.90 8.29
CA GLY A 350 -4.64 6.59 8.81
C GLY A 350 -5.94 6.03 8.21
N ARG A 351 -6.59 6.77 7.31
CA ARG A 351 -7.84 6.33 6.67
C ARG A 351 -7.53 5.25 5.64
N MET A 352 -8.32 4.18 5.67
CA MET A 352 -8.37 3.24 4.55
C MET A 352 -9.45 3.67 3.58
N ILE A 353 -9.28 3.38 2.30
CA ILE A 353 -10.28 3.57 1.26
C ILE A 353 -10.88 2.21 0.91
N GLU A 354 -12.04 2.22 0.26
CA GLU A 354 -12.67 1.03 -0.30
C GLU A 354 -11.70 0.17 -1.12
N ASN A 355 -11.91 -1.15 -1.09
CA ASN A 355 -11.07 -2.10 -1.82
C ASN A 355 -11.04 -1.87 -3.34
N ASP A 356 -12.16 -1.40 -3.90
CA ASP A 356 -12.27 -1.09 -5.33
C ASP A 356 -11.26 -0.02 -5.77
N PHE A 357 -10.96 0.97 -4.90
CA PHE A 357 -9.92 1.98 -5.15
C PHE A 357 -8.55 1.35 -5.31
N TYR A 358 -8.17 0.41 -4.43
CA TYR A 358 -6.84 -0.20 -4.48
C TYR A 358 -6.67 -1.08 -5.71
N ILE A 359 -7.69 -1.89 -6.03
CA ILE A 359 -7.69 -2.74 -7.23
C ILE A 359 -7.55 -1.88 -8.48
N GLU A 360 -8.26 -0.77 -8.55
CA GLU A 360 -8.27 0.07 -9.72
C GLU A 360 -7.00 0.90 -9.88
N SER A 361 -6.53 1.50 -8.79
CA SER A 361 -5.23 2.18 -8.75
C SER A 361 -4.10 1.23 -9.13
N ALA A 362 -4.19 -0.05 -8.74
CA ALA A 362 -3.19 -1.07 -9.10
C ALA A 362 -3.16 -1.36 -10.60
N LYS A 363 -4.34 -1.41 -11.26
CA LYS A 363 -4.42 -1.55 -12.73
C LYS A 363 -3.77 -0.34 -13.43
N ALA A 364 -3.96 0.88 -12.91
CA ALA A 364 -3.30 2.06 -13.46
C ALA A 364 -1.78 1.99 -13.27
N VAL A 365 -1.31 1.62 -12.08
CA VAL A 365 0.12 1.36 -11.84
C VAL A 365 0.68 0.35 -12.83
N ASP A 366 -0.02 -0.77 -13.06
CA ASP A 366 0.40 -1.79 -14.04
C ASP A 366 0.55 -1.21 -15.45
N ARG A 367 -0.33 -0.31 -15.88
CA ARG A 367 -0.25 0.34 -17.19
C ARG A 367 0.89 1.36 -17.25
N ILE A 368 1.09 2.17 -16.20
CA ILE A 368 2.21 3.11 -16.08
C ILE A 368 3.55 2.38 -16.23
N VAL A 369 3.77 1.33 -15.44
CA VAL A 369 5.07 0.62 -15.43
C VAL A 369 5.31 -0.19 -16.70
N SER A 370 4.25 -0.48 -17.47
CA SER A 370 4.35 -1.12 -18.78
C SER A 370 4.72 -0.16 -19.90
N GLY A 371 4.62 1.15 -19.67
CA GLY A 371 4.79 2.17 -20.71
C GLY A 371 3.57 2.35 -21.61
N ASP A 372 2.42 1.78 -21.23
CA ASP A 372 1.19 1.77 -22.04
C ASP A 372 0.30 3.01 -21.82
N GLU A 373 0.71 3.94 -20.95
CA GLU A 373 -0.21 4.94 -20.38
C GLU A 373 0.22 6.40 -20.54
N LYS A 374 -0.79 7.29 -20.51
CA LYS A 374 -0.63 8.75 -20.43
C LYS A 374 -0.27 9.16 -18.99
N LYS A 375 0.39 10.32 -18.84
CA LYS A 375 0.86 10.82 -17.53
C LYS A 375 -0.25 11.17 -16.54
N HIS A 376 -1.49 11.40 -16.97
CA HIS A 376 -2.57 11.84 -16.08
C HIS A 376 -3.76 10.87 -16.17
N GLN A 377 -4.17 10.33 -15.03
CA GLN A 377 -5.27 9.39 -14.88
C GLN A 377 -6.32 9.95 -13.91
N GLU A 378 -7.47 10.38 -14.46
CA GLU A 378 -8.61 10.89 -13.68
C GLU A 378 -9.87 10.04 -13.85
N SER A 379 -9.93 9.25 -14.92
CA SER A 379 -11.09 8.45 -15.27
C SER A 379 -10.96 7.05 -14.68
N VAL A 380 -11.97 6.66 -13.91
CA VAL A 380 -12.14 5.29 -13.40
C VAL A 380 -12.89 4.39 -14.38
N ASP A 381 -12.79 3.07 -14.23
CA ASP A 381 -13.54 2.05 -14.96
C ASP A 381 -15.04 2.22 -14.69
N ILE A 382 -15.75 2.78 -15.67
CA ILE A 382 -17.16 3.15 -15.52
C ILE A 382 -18.03 1.95 -15.16
N ALA A 383 -17.77 0.77 -15.73
CA ALA A 383 -18.59 -0.41 -15.45
C ALA A 383 -18.43 -0.87 -13.99
N GLY A 384 -17.19 -0.97 -13.52
CA GLY A 384 -16.89 -1.30 -12.12
C GLY A 384 -17.41 -0.25 -11.15
N TYR A 385 -17.30 1.03 -11.53
CA TYR A 385 -17.80 2.15 -10.74
C TYR A 385 -19.34 2.15 -10.63
N ILE A 386 -20.08 1.87 -11.72
CA ILE A 386 -21.55 1.71 -11.69
C ILE A 386 -21.94 0.57 -10.75
N GLU A 387 -21.31 -0.60 -10.90
CA GLU A 387 -21.65 -1.77 -10.10
C GLU A 387 -21.39 -1.51 -8.60
N ARG A 388 -20.30 -0.79 -8.28
CA ARG A 388 -20.04 -0.27 -6.93
C ARG A 388 -21.16 0.67 -6.46
N CYS A 389 -21.57 1.63 -7.28
CA CYS A 389 -22.63 2.57 -6.93
C CYS A 389 -23.96 1.86 -6.63
N GLU A 390 -24.32 0.85 -7.43
CA GLU A 390 -25.52 0.04 -7.22
C GLU A 390 -25.47 -0.74 -5.91
N ARG A 391 -24.33 -1.37 -5.57
CA ARG A 391 -24.13 -2.03 -4.27
C ARG A 391 -24.36 -1.06 -3.10
N ILE A 392 -23.71 0.10 -3.12
CA ILE A 392 -23.83 1.11 -2.05
C ILE A 392 -25.27 1.61 -1.94
N LYS A 393 -25.94 1.84 -3.07
CA LYS A 393 -27.35 2.28 -3.09
C LYS A 393 -28.29 1.24 -2.47
N ASN A 394 -28.08 -0.04 -2.75
CA ASN A 394 -28.89 -1.12 -2.17
C ASN A 394 -28.73 -1.19 -0.64
N ASP A 395 -27.52 -0.96 -0.14
CA ASP A 395 -27.23 -0.94 1.30
C ASP A 395 -27.70 0.35 2.00
N ASN A 396 -27.97 1.40 1.23
CA ASN A 396 -28.35 2.73 1.72
C ASN A 396 -29.63 3.25 1.01
N PRO A 397 -30.80 2.58 1.19
CA PRO A 397 -32.03 2.93 0.48
C PRO A 397 -32.61 4.30 0.85
N ASP A 398 -32.27 4.81 2.04
CA ASP A 398 -32.78 6.08 2.60
C ASP A 398 -31.80 7.27 2.38
N MET A 399 -30.86 7.16 1.44
CA MET A 399 -29.85 8.18 1.19
C MET A 399 -30.48 9.49 0.67
N SER A 400 -30.05 10.64 1.21
CA SER A 400 -30.52 11.94 0.71
C SER A 400 -30.01 12.21 -0.70
N ALA A 401 -30.71 13.07 -1.46
CA ALA A 401 -30.30 13.45 -2.81
C ALA A 401 -28.94 14.18 -2.82
N GLU A 402 -28.65 14.96 -1.78
CA GLU A 402 -27.36 15.66 -1.59
C GLU A 402 -26.22 14.65 -1.36
N LEU A 403 -26.42 13.68 -0.45
CA LEU A 403 -25.43 12.64 -0.19
C LEU A 403 -25.23 11.73 -1.41
N SER A 404 -26.30 11.45 -2.15
CA SER A 404 -26.25 10.74 -3.43
C SER A 404 -25.44 11.52 -4.47
N HIS A 405 -25.60 12.85 -4.56
CA HIS A 405 -24.80 13.69 -5.45
C HIS A 405 -23.32 13.73 -5.03
N ASP A 406 -23.00 13.79 -3.75
CA ASP A 406 -21.61 13.82 -3.29
C ASP A 406 -20.89 12.49 -3.51
N VAL A 407 -21.61 11.37 -3.39
CA VAL A 407 -21.04 10.01 -3.52
C VAL A 407 -21.05 9.53 -4.98
N PHE A 408 -22.05 9.93 -5.77
CA PHE A 408 -22.27 9.44 -7.14
C PHE A 408 -22.22 10.55 -8.20
N GLY A 409 -21.98 11.80 -7.84
CA GLY A 409 -21.88 12.93 -8.79
C GLY A 409 -20.65 12.87 -9.69
N GLY A 410 -19.65 12.05 -9.36
CA GLY A 410 -18.61 11.65 -10.29
C GLY A 410 -19.18 10.90 -11.50
N LEU A 411 -20.18 10.05 -11.29
CA LEU A 411 -20.83 9.25 -12.34
C LEU A 411 -21.41 10.13 -13.45
N SER A 412 -22.10 11.21 -13.08
CA SER A 412 -22.72 12.12 -14.05
C SER A 412 -21.68 12.90 -14.85
N LYS A 413 -20.56 13.30 -14.24
CA LYS A 413 -19.43 13.91 -14.98
C LYS A 413 -18.78 12.91 -15.94
N MET A 414 -18.56 11.67 -15.51
CA MET A 414 -17.92 10.63 -16.32
C MET A 414 -18.78 10.21 -17.52
N LEU A 415 -20.09 10.02 -17.31
CA LEU A 415 -21.05 9.68 -18.37
C LEU A 415 -21.30 10.82 -19.38
N LEU A 416 -20.89 12.05 -19.08
CA LEU A 416 -20.97 13.19 -19.98
C LEU A 416 -19.67 13.43 -20.78
N THR A 417 -18.57 12.80 -20.38
CA THR A 417 -17.24 12.94 -21.00
C THR A 417 -16.83 11.78 -21.90
N GLU A 418 -17.39 10.57 -21.71
CA GLU A 418 -17.38 9.47 -22.69
C GLU A 418 -18.57 9.57 -23.64
#